data_AF-A0A9I9E6F9-F1
#
_entry.id   AF-A0A9I9E6F9-F1
#
_cell.length_a   1.000
_cell.length_b   1.000
_cell.length_c   1.000
_cell.angle_alpha   90.00
_cell.angle_beta   90.00
_cell.angle_gamma   90.00
#
_symmetry.space_group_name_H-M   'P 1'
#
loop_
_entity.id
_entity.type
_entity.pdbx_description
1 polymer ?
#
loop_
_entity_poly.entity_id
_entity_poly.type
_entity_poly.pdbx_seq_one_letter_code
_entity_poly.pdbx_strand_id
1 'polypeptide(L)'
;MQQFETYDLICECMEAVTDQVRTIAEWPEKAMSREDAMAAQVIELIEAILNLTMAEKSNCVVLVNQKVSLMRSFIKMSDSMKAAYCRILLGGDS
;
A
#
# COMPACT_ATOMS: atom_id res chain seq x y z
N MET A 1 -8.58 16.72 42.65
CA MET A 1 -9.16 15.67 41.77
C MET A 1 -9.06 16.07 40.31
N GLN A 2 -9.66 17.20 39.91
CA GLN A 2 -9.73 17.68 38.51
C GLN A 2 -8.38 17.81 37.77
N GLN A 3 -7.30 18.21 38.46
CA GLN A 3 -5.96 18.34 37.85
C GLN A 3 -5.31 16.99 37.53
N PHE A 4 -5.66 15.94 38.29
CA PHE A 4 -5.18 14.57 38.05
C PHE A 4 -5.91 13.95 36.85
N GLU A 5 -7.23 14.11 36.78
CA GLU A 5 -8.05 13.66 35.63
C GLU A 5 -7.63 14.35 34.32
N THR A 6 -7.21 15.63 34.39
CA THR A 6 -6.71 16.35 33.22
C THR A 6 -5.34 15.82 32.76
N TYR A 7 -4.47 15.44 33.70
CA TYR A 7 -3.17 14.85 33.38
C TYR A 7 -3.32 13.47 32.73
N ASP A 8 -4.17 12.61 33.30
CA ASP A 8 -4.43 11.27 32.77
C ASP A 8 -4.99 11.33 31.34
N LEU A 9 -5.96 12.22 31.09
CA LEU A 9 -6.51 12.45 29.74
C LEU A 9 -5.43 12.91 28.75
N ILE A 10 -4.50 13.76 29.17
CA ILE A 10 -3.39 14.20 28.30
C ILE A 10 -2.47 13.03 27.97
N CYS A 11 -2.13 12.19 28.95
CA CYS A 11 -1.32 10.99 28.73
C CYS A 11 -1.99 10.03 27.74
N GLU A 12 -3.28 9.73 27.93
CA GLU A 12 -4.06 8.89 27.00
C GLU A 12 -4.08 9.46 25.57
N CYS A 13 -4.25 10.78 25.43
CA CYS A 13 -4.20 11.43 24.11
C CYS A 13 -2.82 11.28 23.45
N MET A 14 -1.73 11.42 24.21
CA MET A 14 -0.37 11.28 23.68
C MET A 14 -0.08 9.85 23.24
N GLU A 15 -0.54 8.86 24.01
CA GLU A 15 -0.43 7.44 23.64
C GLU A 15 -1.20 7.15 22.35
N ALA A 16 -2.45 7.60 22.26
CA ALA A 16 -3.26 7.44 21.05
C ALA A 16 -2.61 8.07 19.81
N VAL A 17 -2.08 9.30 19.92
CA VAL A 17 -1.36 9.96 18.83
C VAL A 17 -0.09 9.18 18.45
N THR A 18 0.64 8.66 19.43
CA THR A 18 1.84 7.86 19.18
C THR A 18 1.51 6.58 18.40
N ASP A 19 0.44 5.89 18.75
CA ASP A 19 -0.02 4.69 18.06
C ASP A 19 -0.48 4.99 16.63
N GLN A 20 -1.14 6.13 16.41
CA GLN A 20 -1.50 6.60 15.07
C GLN A 20 -0.25 6.88 14.22
N VAL A 21 0.73 7.59 14.77
CA VAL A 21 1.99 7.88 14.07
C VAL A 21 2.74 6.59 13.73
N ARG A 22 2.79 5.63 14.66
CA ARG A 22 3.36 4.30 14.41
C ARG A 22 2.65 3.59 13.26
N THR A 23 1.31 3.61 13.27
CA THR A 23 0.51 2.98 12.22
C THR A 23 0.78 3.61 10.85
N ILE A 24 0.90 4.94 10.78
CA ILE A 24 1.25 5.66 9.55
C ILE A 24 2.65 5.28 9.08
N ALA A 25 3.62 5.21 9.99
CA ALA A 25 5.01 4.87 9.68
C ALA A 25 5.15 3.42 9.16
N GLU A 26 4.36 2.48 9.68
CA GLU A 26 4.37 1.07 9.28
C GLU A 26 3.52 0.79 8.01
N TRP A 27 2.62 1.71 7.65
CA TRP A 27 1.70 1.50 6.52
C TRP A 27 2.39 1.12 5.20
N PRO A 28 3.52 1.73 4.80
CA PRO A 28 4.23 1.35 3.56
C PRO A 28 4.62 -0.13 3.51
N GLU A 29 5.15 -0.66 4.61
CA GLU A 29 5.57 -2.06 4.69
C GLU A 29 4.37 -3.01 4.66
N LYS A 30 3.33 -2.71 5.45
CA LYS A 30 2.08 -3.47 5.48
C LYS A 30 1.38 -3.47 4.12
N ALA A 31 1.38 -2.33 3.42
CA ALA A 31 0.83 -2.21 2.08
C ALA A 31 1.58 -3.11 1.10
N MET A 32 2.92 -3.09 1.09
CA MET A 32 3.71 -3.97 0.22
C MET A 32 3.44 -5.45 0.49
N SER A 33 3.43 -5.88 1.75
CA SER A 33 3.15 -7.27 2.11
C SER A 33 1.76 -7.72 1.66
N ARG A 34 0.75 -6.85 1.82
CA ARG A 34 -0.62 -7.12 1.38
C ARG A 34 -0.71 -7.28 -0.15
N GLU A 35 -0.09 -6.39 -0.90
CA GLU A 35 -0.10 -6.46 -2.37
C GLU A 35 0.62 -7.72 -2.87
N ASP A 36 1.73 -8.12 -2.24
CA ASP A 36 2.44 -9.35 -2.59
C ASP A 36 1.59 -10.61 -2.33
N ALA A 37 0.87 -10.64 -1.20
CA ALA A 37 -0.05 -11.73 -0.89
C ALA A 37 -1.23 -11.78 -1.87
N MET A 38 -1.78 -10.62 -2.25
CA MET A 38 -2.85 -10.54 -3.24
C MET A 38 -2.37 -11.01 -4.62
N ALA A 39 -1.16 -10.62 -5.03
CA ALA A 39 -0.56 -11.04 -6.28
C ALA A 39 -0.42 -12.56 -6.36
N ALA A 40 0.05 -13.20 -5.30
CA ALA A 40 0.14 -14.66 -5.22
C ALA A 40 -1.23 -15.33 -5.41
N GLN A 41 -2.27 -14.84 -4.73
CA GLN A 41 -3.63 -15.37 -4.88
C GLN A 41 -4.18 -15.18 -6.30
N VAL A 42 -3.93 -14.03 -6.93
CA VAL A 42 -4.35 -13.78 -8.31
C VAL A 42 -3.64 -14.72 -9.28
N ILE A 43 -2.34 -14.98 -9.07
CA ILE A 43 -1.58 -15.93 -9.89
C ILE A 43 -2.15 -17.35 -9.75
N GLU A 44 -2.42 -17.81 -8.53
CA GLU A 44 -3.06 -19.11 -8.30
C GLU A 44 -4.41 -19.22 -9.02
N LEU A 45 -5.22 -18.16 -8.98
CA LEU A 45 -6.49 -18.11 -9.69
C LEU A 45 -6.31 -18.16 -11.22
N ILE A 46 -5.33 -17.44 -11.77
CA ILE A 46 -5.00 -17.48 -13.21
C ILE A 46 -4.61 -18.90 -13.63
N GLU A 47 -3.78 -19.57 -12.83
CA GLU A 47 -3.35 -20.94 -13.10
C GLU A 47 -4.51 -21.94 -13.08
N ALA A 48 -5.52 -21.71 -12.23
CA ALA A 48 -6.72 -22.54 -12.14
C ALA A 48 -7.71 -22.36 -13.30
N ILE A 49 -7.62 -21.29 -14.10
CA ILE A 49 -8.55 -21.07 -15.23
C ILE A 49 -8.31 -22.10 -16.33
N LEU A 50 -9.28 -22.98 -16.57
CA LEU A 50 -9.14 -24.07 -17.54
C LEU A 50 -9.20 -23.61 -19.01
N ASN A 51 -9.85 -22.47 -19.27
CA ASN A 51 -10.10 -21.98 -20.63
C ASN A 51 -8.97 -21.12 -21.22
N LEU A 52 -7.89 -20.90 -20.46
CA LEU A 52 -6.72 -20.16 -20.93
C LEU A 52 -5.60 -21.14 -21.28
N THR A 53 -4.93 -20.88 -22.40
CA THR A 53 -3.67 -21.53 -22.75
C THR A 53 -2.58 -21.12 -21.76
N MET A 54 -1.50 -21.92 -21.68
CA MET A 54 -0.34 -21.58 -20.85
C MET A 54 0.32 -20.25 -21.26
N ALA A 55 0.28 -19.90 -22.55
CA ALA A 55 0.80 -18.63 -23.03
C ALA A 55 -0.02 -17.44 -22.50
N GLU A 56 -1.35 -17.55 -22.56
CA GLU A 56 -2.26 -16.53 -22.02
C GLU A 56 -2.10 -16.39 -20.50
N LYS A 57 -2.03 -17.51 -19.77
CA LYS A 57 -1.77 -17.51 -18.33
C LYS A 57 -0.46 -16.80 -17.99
N SER A 58 0.62 -17.16 -18.69
CA SER A 58 1.94 -16.55 -18.50
C SER A 58 1.90 -15.03 -18.74
N ASN A 59 1.22 -14.58 -19.80
CA ASN A 59 1.04 -13.15 -20.07
C ASN A 59 0.29 -12.44 -18.93
N CYS A 60 -0.76 -13.06 -18.38
CA CYS A 60 -1.48 -12.51 -17.24
C CYS A 60 -0.59 -12.42 -15.99
N VAL A 61 0.21 -13.45 -15.69
CA VAL A 61 1.15 -13.46 -14.56
C VAL A 61 2.20 -12.36 -14.70
N VAL A 62 2.76 -12.17 -15.90
CA VAL A 62 3.70 -11.07 -16.18
C VAL A 62 3.05 -9.72 -15.89
N LEU A 63 1.80 -9.52 -16.33
CA LEU A 63 1.08 -8.27 -16.10
C LEU A 63 0.83 -8.01 -14.61
N VAL A 64 0.43 -9.02 -13.84
CA VAL A 64 0.27 -8.92 -12.38
C VAL A 64 1.58 -8.49 -11.73
N ASN A 65 2.68 -9.18 -12.04
CA ASN A 65 3.99 -8.88 -11.49
C ASN A 65 4.47 -7.46 -11.84
N GLN A 66 4.24 -7.00 -13.07
CA GLN A 66 4.57 -5.63 -13.49
C GLN A 66 3.78 -4.58 -12.70
N LYS A 67 2.48 -4.80 -12.48
CA LYS A 67 1.64 -3.86 -11.71
C LYS A 67 2.06 -3.80 -10.25
N VAL A 68 2.32 -4.95 -9.63
CA VAL A 68 2.81 -5.02 -8.23
C VAL A 68 4.18 -4.35 -8.10
N SER A 69 5.08 -4.58 -9.06
CA SER A 69 6.39 -3.92 -9.09
C SER A 69 6.28 -2.39 -9.19
N LEU A 70 5.34 -1.90 -10.00
CA LEU A 70 5.04 -0.47 -10.10
C LEU A 70 4.51 0.09 -8.77
N MET A 71 3.60 -0.62 -8.09
CA MET A 71 3.08 -0.22 -6.79
C MET A 71 4.18 -0.16 -5.72
N ARG A 72 5.06 -1.19 -5.64
CA ARG A 72 6.21 -1.16 -4.73
C ARG A 72 7.14 0.02 -5.01
N SER A 73 7.40 0.29 -6.29
CA SER A 73 8.21 1.44 -6.69
C SER A 73 7.57 2.75 -6.25
N PHE A 74 6.26 2.92 -6.45
CA PHE A 74 5.52 4.10 -6.01
C PHE A 74 5.58 4.30 -4.49
N ILE A 75 5.39 3.24 -3.70
CA ILE A 75 5.46 3.33 -2.22
C ILE A 75 6.83 3.82 -1.75
N LYS A 76 7.91 3.36 -2.41
CA LYS A 76 9.29 3.71 -2.09
C LYS A 76 9.73 5.11 -2.55
N MET A 77 8.96 5.77 -3.42
CA MET A 77 9.27 7.14 -3.85
C MET A 77 9.18 8.13 -2.68
N SER A 78 9.97 9.20 -2.74
CA SER A 78 9.78 10.34 -1.84
C SER A 78 8.42 11.00 -2.09
N ASP A 79 7.85 11.63 -1.06
CA ASP A 79 6.52 12.25 -1.18
C ASP A 79 6.49 13.38 -2.22
N SER A 80 7.59 14.11 -2.40
CA SER A 80 7.74 15.10 -3.47
C SER A 80 7.62 14.48 -4.86
N MET A 81 8.20 13.29 -5.05
CA MET A 81 8.17 12.57 -6.32
C MET A 81 6.81 11.92 -6.55
N LYS A 82 6.17 11.37 -5.52
CA LYS A 82 4.77 10.91 -5.57
C LYS A 82 3.83 12.04 -5.99
N ALA A 83 3.98 13.23 -5.39
CA ALA A 83 3.16 14.40 -5.72
C ALA A 83 3.35 14.85 -7.18
N ALA A 84 4.58 14.85 -7.69
CA ALA A 84 4.84 15.12 -9.11
C ALA A 84 4.24 14.05 -10.03
N TYR A 85 4.43 12.76 -9.68
CA TYR A 85 3.89 11.63 -10.43
C TYR A 85 2.36 11.70 -10.53
N CYS A 86 1.67 11.95 -9.42
CA CYS A 86 0.21 12.08 -9.40
C CYS A 86 -0.27 13.28 -10.23
N ARG A 87 0.44 14.41 -10.22
CA ARG A 87 0.10 15.57 -11.07
C ARG A 87 0.13 15.23 -12.55
N ILE A 88 1.19 14.56 -13.00
CA ILE A 88 1.33 14.09 -14.38
C ILE A 88 0.19 13.12 -14.73
N LEU A 89 -0.08 12.13 -13.86
CA LEU A 89 -1.10 11.12 -14.08
C LEU A 89 -2.51 11.71 -14.17
N LEU A 90 -2.81 12.74 -13.37
CA LEU A 90 -4.11 13.40 -13.31
C LEU A 90 -4.27 14.51 -14.36
N GLY A 91 -3.27 14.74 -15.21
CA GLY A 91 -3.32 15.77 -16.26
C GLY A 91 -3.19 17.21 -15.74
N GLY A 92 -2.68 17.40 -14.52
CA GLY A 92 -2.60 18.70 -13.84
C GLY A 92 -1.52 19.65 -14.36
N ASP A 93 -0.75 19.24 -15.37
CA ASP A 93 0.27 20.06 -16.04
C ASP A 93 -0.18 20.50 -17.46
N SER A 94 -1.50 20.65 -17.68
CA SER A 94 -2.10 21.19 -18.92
C SER A 94 -2.57 22.63 -18.75
#